data_AF-A0A0H5RD43-F1
#
_entry.id   AF-A0A0H5RD43-F1
#
_cell.length_a   1.000
_cell.length_b   1.000
_cell.length_c   1.000
_cell.angle_alpha   90.00
_cell.angle_beta   90.00
_cell.angle_gamma   90.00
#
_symmetry.space_group_name_H-M   'P 1'
#
loop_
_entity.id
_entity.type
_entity.pdbx_description
1 polymer ?
#
loop_
_entity_poly.entity_id
_entity_poly.type
_entity_poly.pdbx_seq_one_letter_code
_entity_poly.pdbx_strand_id
1 'polypeptide(L)'
;FIIHIHSLDVVPSVEDKVLVVLYRGSKTCSAEPVHGVIGPDGHQIFTWAHPLQITSTMFPSKKPNKVYESKPAKLVFKRATKSSTKNIGEVEFNLAEYCQSAEGKQTKLILNKSTEKSGTVSMTISHRVDNETAGRSFM
;
A
#
# COMPACT_ATOMS: atom_id res chain seq x y z
N PHE A 1 6.67 6.48 7.65
CA PHE A 1 6.28 5.18 7.06
C PHE A 1 6.69 5.10 5.63
N ILE A 2 7.21 3.95 5.23
CA ILE A 2 7.49 3.55 3.86
C ILE A 2 6.54 2.39 3.58
N ILE A 3 5.72 2.54 2.55
CA ILE A 3 4.87 1.46 2.04
C ILE A 3 5.59 0.91 0.81
N HIS A 4 5.66 -0.41 0.69
CA HIS A 4 6.25 -1.16 -0.41
C HIS A 4 5.19 -2.10 -0.98
N ILE A 5 4.81 -1.93 -2.24
CA ILE A 5 3.85 -2.82 -2.91
C ILE A 5 4.63 -3.80 -3.77
N HIS A 6 4.51 -5.09 -3.48
CA HIS A 6 5.28 -6.14 -4.14
C HIS A 6 4.51 -6.74 -5.31
N SER A 7 3.26 -7.10 -5.07
CA SER A 7 2.42 -7.70 -6.10
C SER A 7 0.93 -7.44 -5.89
N LEU A 8 0.18 -7.49 -6.98
CA LEU A 8 -1.26 -7.57 -7.00
C LEU A 8 -1.66 -8.79 -7.84
N ASP A 9 -2.43 -9.68 -7.26
CA ASP A 9 -3.02 -10.85 -7.90
C ASP A 9 -4.52 -10.62 -8.03
N VAL A 10 -5.04 -10.63 -9.25
CA VAL A 10 -6.47 -10.48 -9.53
C VAL A 10 -6.90 -11.46 -10.61
N VAL A 11 -8.15 -11.92 -10.55
CA VAL A 11 -8.76 -12.65 -11.67
C VAL A 11 -9.15 -11.62 -12.73
N PRO A 12 -8.46 -11.55 -13.87
CA PRO A 12 -8.71 -10.49 -14.84
C PRO A 12 -9.99 -10.75 -15.63
N SER A 13 -10.55 -9.68 -16.19
CA SER A 13 -11.54 -9.76 -17.27
C SER A 13 -10.97 -9.44 -18.66
N VAL A 14 -9.87 -8.66 -18.80
CA VAL A 14 -9.12 -8.40 -20.05
C VAL A 14 -7.74 -7.81 -19.73
N GLU A 15 -6.77 -7.89 -20.66
CA GLU A 15 -5.42 -7.31 -20.61
C GLU A 15 -5.41 -5.80 -20.32
N ASP A 16 -5.04 -5.41 -19.10
CA ASP A 16 -4.92 -3.99 -18.75
C ASP A 16 -3.69 -3.70 -17.88
N LYS A 17 -3.16 -2.48 -17.98
CA LYS A 17 -2.16 -1.97 -17.03
C LYS A 17 -2.86 -1.59 -15.72
N VAL A 18 -2.16 -1.73 -14.60
CA VAL A 18 -2.69 -1.32 -13.28
C VAL A 18 -1.90 -0.18 -12.70
N LEU A 19 -2.61 0.90 -12.38
CA LEU A 19 -2.18 2.06 -11.62
C LEU A 19 -2.53 1.87 -10.15
N VAL A 20 -1.60 2.20 -9.25
CA VAL A 20 -1.89 2.26 -7.81
C VAL A 20 -1.95 3.71 -7.36
N VAL A 21 -2.95 4.04 -6.53
CA VAL A 21 -3.13 5.36 -5.94
C VAL A 21 -3.31 5.24 -4.43
N LEU A 22 -2.42 5.86 -3.66
CA LEU A 22 -2.58 6.02 -2.21
C LEU A 22 -3.33 7.32 -1.91
N TYR A 23 -4.39 7.20 -1.11
CA TYR A 23 -5.12 8.30 -0.50
C TYR A 23 -4.85 8.33 1.01
N ARG A 24 -4.47 9.49 1.53
CA ARG A 24 -4.32 9.71 2.96
C ARG A 24 -4.70 11.15 3.32
N GLY A 25 -5.88 11.31 3.92
CA GLY A 25 -6.46 12.65 4.12
C GLY A 25 -6.60 13.37 2.77
N SER A 26 -6.02 14.58 2.65
CA SER A 26 -6.00 15.35 1.40
C SER A 26 -4.84 15.00 0.45
N LYS A 27 -3.90 14.15 0.86
CA LYS A 27 -2.73 13.79 0.04
C LYS A 27 -3.02 12.57 -0.82
N THR A 28 -2.60 12.66 -2.08
CA THR A 28 -2.70 11.58 -3.06
C THR A 28 -1.33 11.33 -3.69
N CYS A 29 -0.93 10.07 -3.80
CA CYS A 29 0.31 9.65 -4.48
C CYS A 29 -0.01 8.48 -5.41
N SER A 30 0.61 8.41 -6.58
CA SER A 30 0.36 7.34 -7.55
C SER A 30 1.66 6.74 -8.11
N ALA A 31 1.58 5.47 -8.49
CA ALA A 31 2.66 4.75 -9.17
C ALA A 31 2.62 4.94 -10.69
N GLU A 32 3.63 4.46 -11.40
CA GLU A 32 3.46 4.16 -12.81
C GLU A 32 2.62 2.90 -13.02
N PRO A 33 1.82 2.82 -14.10
CA PRO A 33 1.05 1.62 -14.42
C PRO A 33 1.96 0.44 -14.77
N VAL A 34 1.70 -0.72 -14.19
CA VAL A 34 2.44 -1.97 -14.47
C VAL A 34 1.63 -2.94 -15.30
N HIS A 35 2.32 -3.74 -16.11
CA HIS A 35 1.73 -4.85 -16.85
C HIS A 35 1.63 -6.08 -15.96
N GLY A 36 0.54 -6.81 -16.10
CA GLY A 36 0.34 -8.08 -15.42
C GLY A 36 0.77 -9.26 -16.28
N VAL A 37 1.35 -10.28 -15.65
CA VAL A 37 1.67 -11.56 -16.27
C VAL A 37 0.58 -12.56 -15.88
N ILE A 38 0.19 -13.43 -16.80
CA ILE A 38 -0.76 -14.51 -16.48
C ILE A 38 -0.01 -15.57 -15.67
N GLY A 39 -0.46 -15.79 -14.44
CA GLY A 39 0.03 -16.83 -13.54
C GLY A 39 -0.49 -18.22 -13.90
N PRO A 40 0.01 -19.27 -13.22
CA PRO A 40 -0.35 -20.66 -13.50
C PRO A 40 -1.85 -20.96 -13.41
N ASP A 41 -2.54 -20.25 -12.51
CA ASP A 41 -3.96 -20.43 -12.23
C ASP A 41 -4.86 -19.54 -13.12
N GLY A 42 -4.31 -18.92 -14.16
CA GLY A 42 -5.03 -18.00 -15.05
C GLY A 42 -5.29 -16.61 -14.46
N HIS A 43 -4.80 -16.36 -13.25
CA HIS A 43 -4.85 -15.05 -12.61
C HIS A 43 -3.84 -14.09 -13.22
N GLN A 44 -4.11 -12.79 -13.18
CA GLN A 44 -3.17 -11.77 -13.62
C GLN A 44 -2.40 -11.24 -12.42
N ILE A 45 -1.08 -11.39 -12.48
CA ILE A 45 -0.14 -11.00 -11.43
C ILE A 45 0.63 -9.77 -11.91
N PHE A 46 0.40 -8.66 -11.22
CA PHE A 46 1.11 -7.40 -11.41
C PHE A 46 2.26 -7.34 -10.40
N THR A 47 3.48 -7.10 -10.87
CA THR A 47 4.66 -6.94 -10.01
C THR A 47 5.36 -5.62 -10.32
N TRP A 48 5.87 -4.97 -9.28
CA TRP A 48 6.65 -3.74 -9.43
C TRP A 48 8.13 -4.09 -9.33
N ALA A 49 8.92 -3.69 -10.34
CA ALA A 49 10.36 -3.98 -10.40
C ALA A 49 11.13 -3.42 -9.20
N HIS A 50 10.65 -2.30 -8.65
CA HIS A 50 11.03 -1.79 -7.34
C HIS A 50 9.76 -1.63 -6.53
N PRO A 51 9.72 -2.03 -5.24
CA PRO A 51 8.52 -1.85 -4.45
C PRO A 51 8.13 -0.38 -4.44
N LEU A 52 6.90 -0.08 -4.83
CA LEU A 52 6.42 1.30 -4.89
C LEU A 52 6.57 1.94 -3.52
N GLN A 53 7.55 2.84 -3.37
CA GLN A 53 7.82 3.51 -2.11
C GLN A 53 6.94 4.75 -1.96
N ILE A 54 6.05 4.73 -0.96
CA ILE A 54 5.29 5.92 -0.58
C ILE A 54 5.63 6.33 0.85
N THR A 55 6.12 7.56 1.01
CA THR A 55 6.48 8.11 2.31
C THR A 55 5.31 8.85 2.96
N SER A 56 4.98 8.50 4.20
CA SER A 56 3.95 9.19 4.98
C SER A 56 4.43 9.52 6.40
N THR A 57 4.30 10.79 6.79
CA THR A 57 4.60 11.30 8.13
C THR A 57 3.42 11.10 9.08
N MET A 58 3.66 10.48 10.24
CA MET A 58 2.67 10.40 11.33
C MET A 58 3.02 11.38 12.43
N PHE A 59 2.00 11.87 13.12
CA PHE A 59 2.17 12.79 14.23
C PHE A 59 2.02 12.04 15.56
N PRO A 60 2.78 12.40 16.60
CA PRO A 60 2.60 11.87 17.94
C PRO A 60 1.16 12.09 18.42
N SER A 61 0.58 11.12 19.13
CA SER A 61 -0.75 11.34 19.70
C SER A 61 -0.68 12.33 20.86
N LYS A 62 -1.69 13.19 20.97
CA LYS A 62 -1.92 13.98 22.19
C LYS A 62 -2.55 13.15 23.33
N LYS A 63 -2.86 11.87 23.09
CA LYS A 63 -3.50 10.98 24.07
C LYS A 63 -2.44 10.17 24.82
N PRO A 64 -2.49 10.10 26.16
CA PRO A 64 -1.45 9.46 26.97
C PRO A 64 -1.22 7.97 26.66
N ASN A 65 -2.24 7.27 26.14
CA ASN A 65 -2.17 5.83 25.85
C ASN A 65 -1.90 5.51 24.37
N LYS A 66 -1.55 6.49 23.54
CA LYS A 66 -1.27 6.28 22.11
C LYS A 66 0.03 6.96 21.72
N VAL A 67 0.95 6.22 21.09
CA VAL A 67 2.21 6.80 20.62
C VAL A 67 1.99 7.68 19.39
N TYR A 68 1.09 7.28 18.48
CA TYR A 68 0.81 8.00 17.23
C TYR A 68 -0.69 8.21 17.00
N GLU A 69 -1.04 9.28 16.28
CA GLU A 69 -2.39 9.48 15.78
C GLU A 69 -2.71 8.48 14.65
N SER A 70 -3.71 7.63 14.90
CA SER A 70 -4.32 6.79 13.88
C SER A 70 -4.90 7.64 12.76
N LYS A 71 -4.32 7.55 11.56
CA LYS A 71 -4.90 8.12 10.34
C LYS A 71 -5.14 7.00 9.33
N PRO A 72 -6.40 6.81 8.88
CA PRO A 72 -6.68 5.82 7.85
C PRO A 72 -5.95 6.21 6.56
N ALA A 73 -5.37 5.20 5.92
CA ALA A 73 -4.79 5.29 4.60
C ALA A 73 -5.49 4.26 3.70
N LYS A 74 -5.59 4.60 2.41
CA LYS A 74 -6.29 3.76 1.45
C LYS A 74 -5.48 3.63 0.17
N LEU A 75 -5.18 2.39 -0.22
CA LEU A 75 -4.63 2.08 -1.54
C LEU A 75 -5.77 1.71 -2.47
N VAL A 76 -5.84 2.37 -3.62
CA VAL A 76 -6.84 2.09 -4.67
C VAL A 76 -6.09 1.62 -5.90
N PHE A 77 -6.46 0.44 -6.39
CA PHE A 77 -5.96 -0.14 -7.62
C PHE A 77 -6.92 0.26 -8.74
N LYS A 78 -6.37 0.87 -9.79
CA LYS A 78 -7.12 1.34 -10.94
C LYS A 78 -6.58 0.73 -12.21
N ARG A 79 -7.49 0.29 -13.05
CA ARG A 79 -7.21 -0.18 -14.40
C ARG A 79 -6.89 1.04 -15.27
N ALA A 80 -5.68 1.11 -15.82
CA ALA A 80 -5.25 2.20 -16.68
C ALA A 80 -5.49 1.84 -18.15
N THR A 81 -6.68 2.16 -18.64
CA THR A 81 -7.02 2.02 -20.07
C THR A 81 -6.76 3.34 -20.81
N LYS A 82 -6.71 3.30 -22.15
CA LYS A 82 -6.50 4.50 -23.00
C LYS A 82 -7.54 5.62 -22.76
N SER A 83 -8.72 5.32 -22.20
CA SER A 83 -9.84 6.25 -22.08
C SER A 83 -10.49 6.31 -20.70
N SER A 84 -10.08 5.48 -19.73
CA SER A 84 -10.71 5.43 -18.40
C SER A 84 -9.80 4.80 -17.34
N THR A 85 -9.81 5.36 -16.13
CA THR A 85 -9.30 4.72 -14.91
C THR A 85 -10.44 4.12 -14.09
N LYS A 86 -10.76 2.83 -14.30
CA LYS A 86 -11.78 2.12 -13.50
C LYS A 86 -11.17 1.56 -12.23
N ASN A 87 -11.88 1.65 -11.10
CA ASN A 87 -11.42 1.05 -9.85
C ASN A 87 -11.53 -0.48 -9.94
N ILE A 88 -10.44 -1.18 -9.60
CA ILE A 88 -10.34 -2.64 -9.51
C ILE A 88 -10.67 -3.10 -8.09
N GLY A 89 -10.24 -2.32 -7.11
CA GLY A 89 -10.50 -2.55 -5.69
C GLY A 89 -9.60 -1.66 -4.84
N GLU A 90 -9.81 -1.72 -3.53
CA GLU A 90 -9.08 -0.90 -2.58
C GLU A 90 -8.75 -1.65 -1.30
N VAL A 91 -7.71 -1.21 -0.62
CA VAL A 91 -7.34 -1.72 0.71
C VAL A 91 -7.22 -0.54 1.64
N GLU A 92 -7.96 -0.60 2.75
CA GLU A 92 -7.89 0.38 3.82
C GLU A 92 -7.04 -0.21 4.95
N PHE A 93 -6.13 0.60 5.49
CA PHE A 93 -5.27 0.20 6.59
C PHE A 93 -4.95 1.39 7.48
N ASN A 94 -4.62 1.10 8.73
CA ASN A 94 -4.26 2.11 9.71
C ASN A 94 -2.75 2.09 9.95
N LEU A 95 -2.06 3.17 9.57
CA LEU A 95 -0.61 3.27 9.77
C LEU A 95 -0.18 3.14 11.24
N ALA A 96 -1.08 3.43 12.20
CA ALA A 96 -0.80 3.24 13.62
C ALA A 96 -0.55 1.77 14.00
N GLU A 97 -1.17 0.82 13.30
CA GLU A 97 -0.99 -0.62 13.53
C GLU A 97 0.43 -1.09 13.17
N TYR A 98 1.10 -0.36 12.28
CA TYR A 98 2.45 -0.68 11.80
C TYR A 98 3.54 0.07 12.57
N CYS A 99 3.19 0.85 13.60
CA CYS A 99 4.15 1.61 14.40
C CYS A 99 5.02 0.75 15.32
N GLN A 100 4.50 -0.41 15.76
CA GLN A 100 5.18 -1.29 16.72
C GLN A 100 6.08 -2.32 16.03
N SER A 101 5.99 -2.44 14.71
CA SER A 101 6.81 -3.38 13.93
C SER A 101 8.07 -2.67 13.45
N ALA A 102 9.18 -2.86 14.16
CA ALA A 102 10.49 -2.33 13.76
C ALA A 102 10.94 -2.89 12.41
N GLU A 103 10.57 -4.13 12.12
CA GLU A 103 10.75 -4.77 10.82
C GLU A 103 9.42 -4.74 10.06
N GLY A 104 9.45 -4.23 8.83
CA GLY A 104 8.26 -4.24 7.99
C GLY A 104 7.86 -5.68 7.66
N LYS A 105 6.74 -6.16 8.22
CA LYS A 105 6.19 -7.47 7.86
C LYS A 105 5.53 -7.38 6.49
N GLN A 106 5.87 -8.31 5.60
CA GLN A 106 5.12 -8.51 4.36
C GLN A 106 3.76 -9.11 4.69
N THR A 107 2.70 -8.42 4.28
CA THR A 107 1.30 -8.79 4.52
C THR A 107 0.60 -8.99 3.19
N LYS A 108 -0.29 -9.99 3.13
CA LYS A 108 -1.22 -10.18 2.03
C LYS A 108 -2.60 -9.71 2.47
N LEU A 109 -3.20 -8.79 1.72
CA LEU A 109 -4.50 -8.20 2.01
C LEU A 109 -5.45 -8.44 0.84
N ILE A 110 -6.69 -8.79 1.16
CA ILE A 110 -7.77 -8.96 0.19
C ILE A 110 -8.28 -7.58 -0.23
N LEU A 111 -8.55 -7.38 -1.52
CA LEU A 111 -9.15 -6.15 -2.01
C LEU A 111 -10.60 -6.03 -1.53
N ASN A 112 -10.91 -4.90 -0.91
CA ASN A 112 -12.28 -4.45 -0.62
C ASN A 112 -12.85 -3.71 -1.84
N LYS A 113 -14.18 -3.68 -1.93
CA LYS A 113 -14.94 -2.99 -3.01
C LYS A 113 -14.39 -3.32 -4.41
N SER A 114 -14.03 -4.59 -4.61
CA SER A 114 -13.46 -5.04 -5.87
C SER A 114 -14.53 -5.19 -6.93
N THR A 115 -14.22 -4.76 -8.15
CA THR A 115 -15.03 -5.08 -9.34
C THR A 115 -14.66 -6.45 -9.91
N GLU A 116 -13.58 -7.06 -9.43
CA GLU A 116 -13.13 -8.39 -9.82
C GLU A 116 -13.64 -9.44 -8.83
N LYS A 117 -13.74 -10.69 -9.29
CA LYS A 117 -14.23 -11.81 -8.46
C LYS A 117 -13.34 -12.07 -7.24
N SER A 118 -12.04 -11.82 -7.39
CA SER A 118 -11.08 -11.89 -6.28
C SER A 118 -9.86 -11.04 -6.60
N GLY A 119 -9.24 -10.51 -5.53
CA GLY A 119 -8.01 -9.76 -5.63
C GLY A 119 -7.25 -9.76 -4.32
N THR A 120 -5.94 -9.98 -4.38
CA THR A 120 -5.04 -9.95 -3.22
C THR A 120 -3.83 -9.10 -3.54
N VAL A 121 -3.49 -8.15 -2.66
CA VAL A 121 -2.25 -7.38 -2.73
C VAL A 121 -1.25 -7.92 -1.71
N SER A 122 0.01 -8.04 -2.11
CA SER A 122 1.13 -8.22 -1.20
C SER A 122 1.90 -6.92 -1.02
N MET A 123 2.03 -6.46 0.23
CA MET A 123 2.73 -5.22 0.55
C MET A 123 3.46 -5.31 1.90
N THR A 124 4.47 -4.47 2.08
CA THR A 124 5.16 -4.24 3.35
C THR A 124 4.97 -2.80 3.78
N ILE A 125 4.72 -2.56 5.06
CA ILE A 125 4.73 -1.22 5.65
C ILE A 125 5.79 -1.19 6.74
N SER A 126 6.76 -0.29 6.62
CA SER A 126 7.80 -0.07 7.63
C SER A 126 7.77 1.36 8.16
N HIS A 127 8.15 1.52 9.42
CA HIS A 127 8.44 2.82 9.98
C HIS A 127 9.89 3.20 9.63
N ARG A 128 10.13 4.43 9.17
CA ARG A 128 11.49 4.95 9.04
C ARG A 128 11.91 5.35 10.44
N VAL A 129 12.64 4.49 11.14
CA VAL A 129 13.30 4.88 12.38
C VAL A 129 14.46 5.76 11.94
N ASP A 130 14.27 7.08 11.96
CA ASP A 130 15.41 7.97 11.86
C ASP A 130 16.28 7.68 13.09
N ASN A 131 17.47 7.15 12.83
CA ASN A 131 18.40 6.64 13.83
C ASN A 131 18.99 7.75 14.74
N GLU A 132 18.46 8.98 14.66
CA GLU A 132 18.93 10.11 15.45
C GLU A 132 18.48 10.07 16.91
N THR A 133 17.47 9.27 17.25
CA THR A 133 17.04 9.13 18.67
C THR A 133 17.84 8.10 19.45
N ALA A 134 18.71 7.31 18.81
CA ALA A 134 19.62 6.39 19.51
C ALA A 134 20.89 7.09 20.04
N GLY A 135 21.09 8.38 19.71
CA GLY A 135 22.26 9.16 20.12
C GLY A 135 22.04 10.12 21.29
N ARG A 136 20.80 10.37 21.73
CA ARG A 136 20.53 11.15 22.95
C ARG A 136 20.44 10.22 24.16
N SER A 137 21.57 9.58 24.44
CA SER A 137 21.84 9.10 25.79
C SER A 137 21.86 10.34 26.69
N PHE A 138 21.02 10.34 27.73
CA PHE A 138 21.08 11.33 28.78
C PHE A 138 22.52 11.41 29.32
N MET A 139 23.13 12.58 29.19
CA MET A 139 24.21 13.07 30.04
C MET A 139 23.91 14.51 30.39
#